data_AF-A0A0Q7FS89-F1
#
_entry.id   AF-A0A0Q7FS89-F1
#
_cell.length_a   1.000
_cell.length_b   1.000
_cell.length_c   1.000
_cell.angle_alpha   90.00
_cell.angle_beta   90.00
_cell.angle_gamma   90.00
#
_symmetry.space_group_name_H-M   'P 1'
#
loop_
_entity.id
_entity.type
_entity.pdbx_description
1 polymer ?
#
loop_
_entity_poly.entity_id
_entity_poly.type
_entity_poly.pdbx_seq_one_letter_code
_entity_poly.pdbx_strand_id
1 'polypeptide(L)'
;MKSIKIFSILFLTLLFFNFTSKQDTKPTLYMVGDSTVKNGKGDGTGGLWGWGDYIGQFLDTTKIHVENHALGGTSSRTFQDKGLWTAVLNKLKKGDYVLIQFGHNDDGPVNDTIRARGTIKGIGNQTQEIDNLLTKKHEIVHSYGWYIQKVVQEAKAKGAIPIICSPIPRNDWKDGKVPRSDKSYGLWAKQIAEKEKVTFINLNEKMALEMEKLGEEKITGTYFYKKDHTHTSAKGAVLSASVIINELKASKNPLKNYILADPKIVLPAKKKVFLIGDSTMASNDGNPDAVGWGVPFPQYCDTTRIEVINKARGGRSTRTFVYEGLWDEVKNQLQPGNFILIQFGHNDAGAVDKEKLRGSLKGNGDETQEVIRPDGSKEIVHTFGWYMVKFIREAKEKGAIPIVLSQTPRNEWPNEKVERRTDTYGNWSKIAADKEGAYYIDLNEIVALKYEALGKEKVKAFFPKDHTHTGLEGATLNALTVAESIKKIKECGLKDYIEIAK
;
A
#
# COMPACT_ATOMS: atom_id res chain seq x y z
N MET A 1 40.08 -57.57 -71.03
CA MET A 1 40.34 -57.12 -69.65
C MET A 1 39.39 -55.98 -69.29
N LYS A 2 38.60 -56.19 -68.23
CA LYS A 2 37.96 -55.21 -67.33
C LYS A 2 36.87 -54.27 -67.88
N SER A 3 35.64 -54.74 -67.73
CA SER A 3 34.44 -53.96 -67.40
C SER A 3 34.49 -53.48 -65.94
N ILE A 4 34.12 -52.23 -65.64
CA ILE A 4 33.66 -51.72 -64.32
C ILE A 4 32.82 -50.44 -64.63
N LYS A 5 31.49 -50.59 -64.70
CA LYS A 5 30.48 -50.13 -63.72
C LYS A 5 30.34 -48.61 -63.59
N ILE A 6 29.44 -48.06 -64.41
CA ILE A 6 28.68 -46.84 -64.10
C ILE A 6 27.50 -47.28 -63.21
N PHE A 7 27.62 -47.12 -61.91
CA PHE A 7 26.50 -47.13 -60.96
C PHE A 7 27.00 -46.45 -59.68
N SER A 8 26.11 -45.68 -59.04
CA SER A 8 26.30 -44.98 -57.75
C SER A 8 26.71 -43.50 -57.81
N ILE A 9 25.96 -42.69 -58.55
CA ILE A 9 25.72 -41.27 -58.16
C ILE A 9 24.21 -41.03 -58.23
N LEU A 10 23.45 -41.75 -57.41
CA LEU A 10 22.02 -41.49 -57.23
C LEU A 10 21.57 -41.90 -55.83
N PHE A 11 22.30 -41.52 -54.78
CA PHE A 11 21.82 -41.71 -53.40
C PHE A 11 22.65 -40.88 -52.39
N LEU A 12 22.74 -39.56 -52.57
CA LEU A 12 23.26 -38.69 -51.49
C LEU A 12 22.67 -37.27 -51.52
N THR A 13 21.40 -37.13 -51.89
CA THR A 13 20.65 -35.85 -51.81
C THR A 13 19.33 -35.97 -51.04
N LEU A 14 19.03 -37.12 -50.44
CA LEU A 14 18.02 -37.25 -49.39
C LEU A 14 18.72 -37.57 -48.08
N LEU A 15 19.10 -36.55 -47.30
CA LEU A 15 19.28 -36.62 -45.84
C LEU A 15 19.65 -35.25 -45.21
N PHE A 16 19.27 -34.13 -45.83
CA PHE A 16 19.02 -32.92 -45.02
C PHE A 16 17.64 -33.09 -44.39
N PHE A 17 17.59 -33.88 -43.31
CA PHE A 17 16.51 -33.74 -42.35
C PHE A 17 16.44 -32.26 -42.00
N ASN A 18 15.31 -31.63 -42.33
CA ASN A 18 14.87 -30.42 -41.67
C ASN A 18 14.79 -30.72 -40.17
N PHE A 19 15.91 -30.57 -39.46
CA PHE A 19 15.89 -30.24 -38.05
C PHE A 19 15.39 -28.79 -37.97
N THR A 20 14.09 -28.61 -38.25
CA THR A 20 13.37 -27.51 -37.63
C THR A 20 13.48 -27.82 -36.15
N SER A 21 14.34 -27.09 -35.44
CA SER A 21 14.29 -27.12 -33.99
C SER A 21 12.83 -26.84 -33.64
N LYS A 22 12.18 -27.81 -33.00
CA LYS A 22 10.85 -27.60 -32.47
C LYS A 22 11.07 -26.53 -31.42
N GLN A 23 10.88 -25.27 -31.82
CA GLN A 23 11.00 -24.13 -30.93
C GLN A 23 9.99 -24.43 -29.83
N ASP A 24 10.49 -24.83 -28.68
CA ASP A 24 9.67 -25.26 -27.55
C ASP A 24 9.06 -23.97 -27.00
N THR A 25 7.97 -23.54 -27.65
CA THR A 25 7.33 -22.28 -27.32
C THR A 25 6.69 -22.46 -25.96
N LYS A 26 7.30 -21.83 -24.95
CA LYS A 26 6.78 -21.80 -23.58
C LYS A 26 5.29 -21.43 -23.64
N PRO A 27 4.39 -22.20 -23.00
CA PRO A 27 3.00 -21.79 -22.92
C PRO A 27 2.88 -20.47 -22.16
N THR A 28 1.79 -19.77 -22.41
CA THR A 28 1.48 -18.51 -21.74
C THR A 28 0.28 -18.69 -20.83
N LEU A 29 0.41 -18.24 -19.58
CA LEU A 29 -0.70 -18.05 -18.66
C LEU A 29 -1.27 -16.65 -18.86
N TYR A 30 -2.47 -16.57 -19.44
CA TYR A 30 -3.25 -15.35 -19.52
C TYR A 30 -4.18 -15.25 -18.31
N MET A 31 -4.27 -14.06 -17.71
CA MET A 31 -5.26 -13.75 -16.69
C MET A 31 -6.23 -12.70 -17.21
N VAL A 32 -7.51 -12.97 -17.05
CA VAL A 32 -8.60 -12.03 -17.39
C VAL A 32 -9.51 -11.87 -16.19
N GLY A 33 -9.88 -10.62 -15.93
CA GLY A 33 -10.66 -10.29 -14.74
C GLY A 33 -10.77 -8.81 -14.48
N ASP A 34 -11.10 -8.48 -13.23
CA ASP A 34 -11.36 -7.13 -12.75
C ASP A 34 -10.22 -6.55 -11.88
N SER A 35 -10.54 -5.53 -11.07
CA SER A 35 -9.59 -4.82 -10.20
C SER A 35 -8.95 -5.68 -9.11
N THR A 36 -9.52 -6.84 -8.80
CA THR A 36 -8.95 -7.80 -7.84
C THR A 36 -7.97 -8.78 -8.51
N VAL A 37 -7.92 -8.80 -9.84
CA VAL A 37 -6.90 -9.52 -10.63
C VAL A 37 -5.79 -8.58 -11.08
N LYS A 38 -6.14 -7.36 -11.51
CA LYS A 38 -5.19 -6.27 -11.81
C LYS A 38 -5.79 -4.92 -11.45
N ASN A 39 -5.12 -4.17 -10.58
CA ASN A 39 -5.53 -2.82 -10.22
C ASN A 39 -4.68 -1.76 -10.93
N GLY A 40 -5.30 -0.62 -11.29
CA GLY A 40 -4.60 0.47 -11.99
C GLY A 40 -3.85 -0.03 -13.24
N LYS A 41 -2.56 0.30 -13.32
CA LYS A 41 -1.67 -0.19 -14.38
C LYS A 41 -0.91 -1.48 -14.00
N GLY A 42 -1.20 -2.06 -12.83
CA GLY A 42 -0.38 -3.09 -12.19
C GLY A 42 0.83 -2.51 -11.44
N ASP A 43 0.75 -1.23 -11.06
CA ASP A 43 1.80 -0.47 -10.36
C ASP A 43 1.49 -0.23 -8.88
N GLY A 44 0.38 -0.79 -8.38
CA GLY A 44 -0.06 -0.58 -7.01
C GLY A 44 -0.53 0.84 -6.73
N THR A 45 -0.99 1.57 -7.75
CA THR A 45 -1.58 2.91 -7.56
C THR A 45 -2.63 2.87 -6.45
N GLY A 46 -2.50 3.78 -5.48
CA GLY A 46 -3.38 3.83 -4.31
C GLY A 46 -3.18 2.70 -3.29
N GLY A 47 -2.15 1.85 -3.46
CA GLY A 47 -1.90 0.67 -2.62
C GLY A 47 -2.73 -0.55 -2.97
N LEU A 48 -3.60 -0.44 -3.96
CA LEU A 48 -4.49 -1.52 -4.35
C LEU A 48 -3.77 -2.46 -5.31
N TRP A 49 -3.82 -3.75 -5.03
CA TRP A 49 -3.17 -4.79 -5.83
C TRP A 49 -4.14 -5.91 -6.17
N GLY A 50 -4.00 -6.44 -7.39
CA GLY A 50 -4.69 -7.66 -7.78
C GLY A 50 -3.77 -8.88 -7.69
N TRP A 51 -4.34 -10.06 -7.45
CA TRP A 51 -3.53 -11.28 -7.28
C TRP A 51 -2.76 -11.67 -8.55
N GLY A 52 -3.23 -11.25 -9.72
CA GLY A 52 -2.58 -11.51 -10.99
C GLY A 52 -1.21 -10.83 -11.12
N ASP A 53 -0.97 -9.77 -10.36
CA ASP A 53 0.34 -9.08 -10.32
C ASP A 53 1.40 -9.89 -9.53
N TYR A 54 0.97 -10.85 -8.70
CA TYR A 54 1.87 -11.65 -7.85
C TYR A 54 1.95 -13.12 -8.23
N ILE A 55 0.94 -13.68 -8.93
CA ILE A 55 0.90 -15.12 -9.22
C ILE A 55 2.13 -15.59 -10.02
N GLY A 56 2.72 -14.74 -10.86
CA GLY A 56 3.95 -15.05 -11.59
C GLY A 56 5.15 -15.36 -10.70
N GLN A 57 5.20 -14.83 -9.48
CA GLN A 57 6.28 -15.12 -8.51
C GLN A 57 6.20 -16.53 -7.92
N PHE A 58 5.07 -17.23 -8.11
CA PHE A 58 4.87 -18.61 -7.72
C PHE A 58 5.18 -19.60 -8.85
N LEU A 59 5.48 -19.11 -10.07
CA LEU A 59 5.66 -19.92 -11.26
C LEU A 59 7.12 -19.88 -11.75
N ASP A 60 7.57 -20.99 -12.33
CA ASP A 60 8.84 -21.09 -13.01
C ASP A 60 8.75 -20.37 -14.36
N THR A 61 9.01 -19.07 -14.34
CA THR A 61 8.97 -18.20 -15.53
C THR A 61 10.04 -18.53 -16.56
N THR A 62 10.98 -19.44 -16.25
CA THR A 62 11.87 -20.03 -17.25
C THR A 62 11.12 -21.03 -18.15
N LYS A 63 9.95 -21.52 -17.74
CA LYS A 63 9.14 -22.53 -18.46
C LYS A 63 7.76 -22.04 -18.90
N ILE A 64 7.24 -20.94 -18.34
CA ILE A 64 5.93 -20.38 -18.67
C ILE A 64 6.00 -18.86 -18.77
N HIS A 65 5.27 -18.26 -19.72
CA HIS A 65 5.04 -16.82 -19.76
C HIS A 65 3.80 -16.44 -18.94
N VAL A 66 3.76 -15.24 -18.38
CA VAL A 66 2.63 -14.77 -17.57
C VAL A 66 2.18 -13.41 -18.09
N GLU A 67 0.92 -13.29 -18.49
CA GLU A 67 0.33 -12.05 -19.00
C GLU A 67 -0.95 -11.69 -18.24
N ASN A 68 -0.92 -10.59 -17.49
CA ASN A 68 -2.08 -10.06 -16.78
C ASN A 68 -2.84 -9.03 -17.64
N HIS A 69 -3.93 -9.49 -18.26
CA HIS A 69 -4.82 -8.71 -19.13
C HIS A 69 -6.08 -8.22 -18.43
N ALA A 70 -6.24 -8.50 -17.14
CA ALA A 70 -7.36 -7.96 -16.37
C ALA A 70 -7.38 -6.43 -16.39
N LEU A 71 -8.57 -5.84 -16.21
CA LEU A 71 -8.72 -4.40 -16.16
C LEU A 71 -9.62 -3.98 -15.00
N GLY A 72 -9.11 -3.08 -14.17
CA GLY A 72 -9.88 -2.51 -13.07
C GLY A 72 -11.22 -1.93 -13.52
N GLY A 73 -12.29 -2.25 -12.79
CA GLY A 73 -13.62 -1.73 -13.04
C GLY A 73 -14.45 -2.47 -14.09
N THR A 74 -13.89 -3.43 -14.84
CA THR A 74 -14.66 -4.24 -15.79
C THR A 74 -15.42 -5.39 -15.14
N SER A 75 -16.58 -5.71 -15.69
CA SER A 75 -17.33 -6.96 -15.50
C SER A 75 -17.02 -7.96 -16.62
N SER A 76 -17.53 -9.20 -16.52
CA SER A 76 -17.39 -10.20 -17.60
C SER A 76 -17.91 -9.70 -18.95
N ARG A 77 -18.94 -8.85 -18.90
CA ARG A 77 -19.52 -8.12 -20.03
C ARG A 77 -18.62 -7.02 -20.56
N THR A 78 -18.36 -6.00 -19.73
CA THR A 78 -17.67 -4.78 -20.21
C THR A 78 -16.21 -5.05 -20.59
N PHE A 79 -15.61 -6.13 -20.07
CA PHE A 79 -14.33 -6.63 -20.55
C PHE A 79 -14.38 -7.05 -22.01
N GLN A 80 -15.45 -7.75 -22.41
CA GLN A 80 -15.68 -8.16 -23.80
C GLN A 80 -16.13 -7.00 -24.69
N ASP A 81 -17.02 -6.13 -24.22
CA ASP A 81 -17.49 -4.95 -24.97
C ASP A 81 -16.34 -4.01 -25.35
N LYS A 82 -15.30 -3.94 -24.50
CA LYS A 82 -14.08 -3.16 -24.75
C LYS A 82 -13.07 -3.87 -25.67
N GLY A 83 -13.39 -5.08 -26.15
CA GLY A 83 -12.49 -5.88 -27.00
C GLY A 83 -11.28 -6.46 -26.26
N LEU A 84 -11.24 -6.41 -24.92
CA LEU A 84 -10.09 -6.89 -24.14
C LEU A 84 -9.96 -8.41 -24.22
N TRP A 85 -11.09 -9.14 -24.22
CA TRP A 85 -11.07 -10.58 -24.47
C TRP A 85 -10.62 -10.89 -25.89
N THR A 86 -11.12 -10.17 -26.90
CA THR A 86 -10.70 -10.33 -28.29
C THR A 86 -9.19 -10.19 -28.45
N ALA A 87 -8.57 -9.23 -27.76
CA ALA A 87 -7.12 -9.02 -27.78
C ALA A 87 -6.34 -10.23 -27.21
N VAL A 88 -6.86 -10.88 -26.17
CA VAL A 88 -6.28 -12.12 -25.61
C VAL A 88 -6.52 -13.30 -26.56
N LEU A 89 -7.76 -13.49 -27.01
CA LEU A 89 -8.18 -14.58 -27.90
C LEU A 89 -7.33 -14.65 -29.18
N ASN A 90 -6.98 -13.50 -29.74
CA ASN A 90 -6.14 -13.41 -30.94
C ASN A 90 -4.70 -13.86 -30.72
N LYS A 91 -4.22 -13.87 -29.47
CA LYS A 91 -2.87 -14.32 -29.09
C LYS A 91 -2.80 -15.78 -28.64
N LEU A 92 -3.94 -16.37 -28.25
CA LEU A 92 -4.00 -17.73 -27.70
C LEU A 92 -3.46 -18.77 -28.68
N LYS A 93 -2.61 -19.64 -28.14
CA LYS A 93 -2.05 -20.82 -28.81
C LYS A 93 -2.47 -22.09 -28.07
N LYS A 94 -2.39 -23.21 -28.78
CA LYS A 94 -2.63 -24.53 -28.19
C LYS A 94 -1.66 -24.76 -27.01
N GLY A 95 -2.18 -25.14 -25.86
CA GLY A 95 -1.41 -25.37 -24.64
C GLY A 95 -1.25 -24.15 -23.72
N ASP A 96 -1.71 -22.97 -24.14
CA ASP A 96 -1.81 -21.80 -23.25
C ASP A 96 -2.87 -22.03 -22.17
N TYR A 97 -2.79 -21.24 -21.09
CA TYR A 97 -3.74 -21.28 -19.97
C TYR A 97 -4.50 -19.96 -19.87
N VAL A 98 -5.76 -20.01 -19.45
CA VAL A 98 -6.56 -18.79 -19.20
C VAL A 98 -7.19 -18.88 -17.82
N LEU A 99 -6.68 -18.11 -16.86
CA LEU A 99 -7.31 -17.90 -15.56
C LEU A 99 -8.37 -16.80 -15.67
N ILE A 100 -9.61 -17.13 -15.32
CA ILE A 100 -10.79 -16.28 -15.50
C ILE A 100 -11.39 -15.99 -14.13
N GLN A 101 -11.49 -14.71 -13.76
CA GLN A 101 -12.17 -14.30 -12.53
C GLN A 101 -12.98 -13.01 -12.73
N PHE A 102 -14.29 -13.12 -12.60
CA PHE A 102 -15.24 -11.98 -12.62
C PHE A 102 -16.37 -12.22 -11.62
N GLY A 103 -17.12 -11.16 -11.28
CA GLY A 103 -18.30 -11.23 -10.43
C GLY A 103 -18.55 -9.97 -9.60
N HIS A 104 -17.51 -9.28 -9.13
CA HIS A 104 -17.69 -8.10 -8.27
C HIS A 104 -18.40 -6.95 -8.99
N ASN A 105 -18.05 -6.73 -10.25
CA ASN A 105 -18.59 -5.64 -11.05
C ASN A 105 -19.88 -6.06 -11.78
N ASP A 106 -20.03 -7.35 -12.06
CA ASP A 106 -21.20 -7.98 -12.66
C ASP A 106 -22.47 -7.82 -11.80
N ASP A 107 -22.32 -7.74 -10.47
CA ASP A 107 -23.40 -7.50 -9.50
C ASP A 107 -23.94 -6.05 -9.51
N GLY A 108 -23.36 -5.17 -10.30
CA GLY A 108 -23.87 -3.81 -10.48
C GLY A 108 -25.17 -3.76 -11.30
N PRO A 109 -25.80 -2.58 -11.41
CA PRO A 109 -26.93 -2.38 -12.30
C PRO A 109 -26.57 -2.70 -13.76
N VAL A 110 -27.49 -3.37 -14.46
CA VAL A 110 -27.36 -3.68 -15.89
C VAL A 110 -27.23 -2.40 -16.71
N ASN A 111 -27.97 -1.36 -16.33
CA ASN A 111 -27.94 -0.04 -16.96
C ASN A 111 -28.04 1.05 -15.90
N ASP A 112 -27.15 2.04 -15.95
CA ASP A 112 -27.17 3.24 -15.10
C ASP A 112 -26.33 4.36 -15.77
N THR A 113 -26.32 5.56 -15.18
CA THR A 113 -25.59 6.71 -15.72
C THR A 113 -24.13 6.81 -15.27
N ILE A 114 -23.64 5.88 -14.45
CA ILE A 114 -22.36 6.02 -13.75
C ILE A 114 -21.35 4.97 -14.21
N ARG A 115 -21.79 3.71 -14.36
CA ARG A 115 -20.95 2.53 -14.65
C ARG A 115 -21.53 1.64 -15.74
N ALA A 116 -22.84 1.39 -15.76
CA ALA A 116 -23.57 0.56 -16.73
C ALA A 116 -22.87 -0.78 -17.05
N ARG A 117 -22.47 -1.53 -16.02
CA ARG A 117 -21.56 -2.69 -16.15
C ARG A 117 -22.15 -4.02 -15.71
N GLY A 118 -23.35 -4.03 -15.15
CA GLY A 118 -24.00 -5.24 -14.64
C GLY A 118 -24.30 -6.27 -15.72
N THR A 119 -24.56 -7.49 -15.27
CA THR A 119 -25.00 -8.62 -16.11
C THR A 119 -26.33 -9.18 -15.60
N ILE A 120 -27.02 -9.94 -16.46
CA ILE A 120 -28.20 -10.68 -15.99
C ILE A 120 -27.73 -11.82 -15.08
N LYS A 121 -28.37 -11.95 -13.91
CA LYS A 121 -27.99 -12.91 -12.87
C LYS A 121 -28.22 -14.36 -13.33
N GLY A 122 -27.29 -15.25 -12.98
CA GLY A 122 -27.40 -16.69 -13.26
C GLY A 122 -26.55 -17.19 -14.43
N ILE A 123 -26.72 -18.48 -14.75
CA ILE A 123 -25.90 -19.20 -15.73
C ILE A 123 -26.57 -19.47 -17.10
N GLY A 124 -27.80 -18.96 -17.29
CA GLY A 124 -28.63 -19.23 -18.46
C GLY A 124 -28.26 -18.40 -19.68
N ASN A 125 -29.12 -18.37 -20.70
CA ASN A 125 -28.89 -17.62 -21.94
C ASN A 125 -29.80 -16.38 -22.06
N GLN A 126 -30.26 -15.85 -20.93
CA GLN A 126 -31.13 -14.68 -20.91
C GLN A 126 -30.43 -13.48 -21.56
N THR A 127 -31.22 -12.68 -22.25
CA THR A 127 -30.81 -11.41 -22.85
C THR A 127 -31.73 -10.28 -22.42
N GLN A 128 -31.22 -9.05 -22.47
CA GLN A 128 -31.98 -7.84 -22.28
C GLN A 128 -31.42 -6.75 -23.21
N GLU A 129 -32.28 -6.15 -24.02
CA GLU A 129 -31.94 -4.96 -24.80
C GLU A 129 -31.97 -3.73 -23.90
N ILE A 130 -30.96 -2.88 -24.02
CA ILE A 130 -30.92 -1.58 -23.34
C ILE A 130 -30.36 -0.51 -24.26
N ASP A 131 -30.83 0.73 -24.06
CA ASP A 131 -30.09 1.92 -24.47
C ASP A 131 -29.18 2.32 -23.32
N ASN A 132 -27.87 2.10 -23.47
CA ASN A 132 -26.89 2.33 -22.42
C ASN A 132 -26.92 3.80 -21.98
N LEU A 133 -27.29 4.06 -20.72
CA LEU A 133 -27.44 5.42 -20.23
C LEU A 133 -26.10 6.15 -20.11
N LEU A 134 -24.98 5.43 -20.01
CA LEU A 134 -23.63 5.97 -19.98
C LEU A 134 -23.05 6.20 -21.39
N THR A 135 -23.11 5.19 -22.26
CA THR A 135 -22.45 5.25 -23.58
C THR A 135 -23.37 5.76 -24.70
N LYS A 136 -24.68 5.85 -24.45
CA LYS A 136 -25.73 6.23 -25.39
C LYS A 136 -25.86 5.30 -26.60
N LYS A 137 -25.36 4.07 -26.48
CA LYS A 137 -25.45 3.03 -27.51
C LYS A 137 -26.50 2.00 -27.14
N HIS A 138 -27.21 1.50 -28.15
CA HIS A 138 -28.05 0.32 -28.01
C HIS A 138 -27.17 -0.93 -27.89
N GLU A 139 -27.52 -1.83 -26.97
CA GLU A 139 -26.76 -3.05 -26.70
C GLU A 139 -27.64 -4.19 -26.16
N ILE A 140 -27.22 -5.43 -26.44
CA ILE A 140 -27.84 -6.65 -25.91
C ILE A 140 -26.99 -7.16 -24.75
N VAL A 141 -27.57 -7.17 -23.56
CA VAL A 141 -26.92 -7.64 -22.34
C VAL A 141 -27.25 -9.10 -22.13
N HIS A 142 -26.23 -9.95 -21.99
CA HIS A 142 -26.41 -11.36 -21.65
C HIS A 142 -26.28 -11.64 -20.14
N SER A 143 -26.57 -12.87 -19.75
CA SER A 143 -26.29 -13.36 -18.40
C SER A 143 -24.79 -13.47 -18.10
N TYR A 144 -24.43 -13.45 -16.82
CA TYR A 144 -23.07 -13.75 -16.36
C TYR A 144 -22.57 -15.08 -16.94
N GLY A 145 -23.38 -16.14 -16.89
CA GLY A 145 -22.99 -17.44 -17.42
C GLY A 145 -22.71 -17.44 -18.91
N TRP A 146 -23.47 -16.70 -19.70
CA TRP A 146 -23.22 -16.58 -21.13
C TRP A 146 -21.85 -15.98 -21.41
N TYR A 147 -21.50 -14.87 -20.75
CA TYR A 147 -20.23 -14.18 -20.94
C TYR A 147 -19.03 -15.07 -20.58
N ILE A 148 -19.09 -15.78 -19.44
CA ILE A 148 -18.01 -16.67 -19.01
C ILE A 148 -17.92 -17.93 -19.89
N GLN A 149 -19.06 -18.54 -20.26
CA GLN A 149 -19.10 -19.71 -21.15
C GLN A 149 -18.48 -19.38 -22.51
N LYS A 150 -18.77 -18.20 -23.08
CA LYS A 150 -18.17 -17.75 -24.33
C LYS A 150 -16.63 -17.71 -24.24
N VAL A 151 -16.08 -17.07 -23.21
CA VAL A 151 -14.62 -17.01 -22.99
C VAL A 151 -14.01 -18.42 -22.91
N VAL A 152 -14.65 -19.32 -22.14
CA VAL A 152 -14.20 -20.71 -21.98
C VAL A 152 -14.22 -21.48 -23.29
N GLN A 153 -15.32 -21.38 -24.04
CA GLN A 153 -15.52 -22.11 -25.29
C GLN A 153 -14.56 -21.61 -26.39
N GLU A 154 -14.38 -20.29 -26.50
CA GLU A 154 -13.43 -19.69 -27.46
C GLU A 154 -11.98 -20.03 -27.10
N ALA A 155 -11.61 -20.05 -25.81
CA ALA A 155 -10.29 -20.50 -25.37
C ALA A 155 -10.03 -21.97 -25.74
N LYS A 156 -11.00 -22.86 -25.49
CA LYS A 156 -10.92 -24.28 -25.89
C LYS A 156 -10.81 -24.46 -27.39
N ALA A 157 -11.53 -23.66 -28.18
CA ALA A 157 -11.47 -23.68 -29.64
C ALA A 157 -10.07 -23.34 -30.17
N LYS A 158 -9.30 -22.52 -29.43
CA LYS A 158 -7.86 -22.26 -29.70
C LYS A 158 -6.91 -23.33 -29.16
N GLY A 159 -7.44 -24.35 -28.47
CA GLY A 159 -6.65 -25.39 -27.81
C GLY A 159 -6.00 -24.93 -26.50
N ALA A 160 -6.43 -23.79 -25.95
CA ALA A 160 -6.01 -23.33 -24.63
C ALA A 160 -6.80 -24.04 -23.51
N ILE A 161 -6.30 -23.95 -22.28
CA ILE A 161 -6.80 -24.63 -21.09
C ILE A 161 -7.39 -23.57 -20.14
N PRO A 162 -8.71 -23.32 -20.19
CA PRO A 162 -9.35 -22.38 -19.29
C PRO A 162 -9.48 -22.93 -17.86
N ILE A 163 -9.38 -22.03 -16.88
CA ILE A 163 -9.50 -22.26 -15.45
C ILE A 163 -10.37 -21.14 -14.88
N ILE A 164 -11.43 -21.50 -14.17
CA ILE A 164 -12.36 -20.52 -13.59
C ILE A 164 -12.07 -20.38 -12.10
N CYS A 165 -11.91 -19.14 -11.64
CA CYS A 165 -11.84 -18.78 -10.23
C CYS A 165 -13.16 -18.12 -9.80
N SER A 166 -13.68 -18.47 -8.61
CA SER A 166 -14.67 -17.61 -7.96
C SER A 166 -14.03 -16.25 -7.59
N PRO A 167 -14.81 -15.16 -7.49
CA PRO A 167 -14.27 -13.88 -7.03
C PRO A 167 -13.72 -13.98 -5.60
N ILE A 168 -12.71 -13.18 -5.25
CA ILE A 168 -12.20 -13.12 -3.87
C ILE A 168 -13.33 -12.75 -2.89
N PRO A 169 -13.27 -13.17 -1.61
CA PRO A 169 -14.23 -12.67 -0.62
C PRO A 169 -14.01 -11.19 -0.36
N ARG A 170 -15.07 -10.49 0.07
CA ARG A 170 -14.96 -9.13 0.61
C ARG A 170 -14.64 -9.18 2.09
N ASN A 171 -13.94 -8.17 2.59
CA ASN A 171 -13.62 -7.96 4.01
C ASN A 171 -14.83 -7.41 4.81
N ASP A 172 -15.98 -8.09 4.70
CA ASP A 172 -17.28 -7.69 5.26
C ASP A 172 -17.70 -8.60 6.43
N TRP A 173 -16.85 -8.70 7.45
CA TRP A 173 -17.02 -9.64 8.56
C TRP A 173 -18.39 -9.53 9.25
N LYS A 174 -18.95 -10.68 9.63
CA LYS A 174 -20.16 -10.81 10.45
C LYS A 174 -19.93 -11.91 11.47
N ASP A 175 -20.01 -11.58 12.75
CA ASP A 175 -19.87 -12.54 13.86
C ASP A 175 -18.58 -13.40 13.75
N GLY A 176 -17.47 -12.76 13.38
CA GLY A 176 -16.17 -13.43 13.20
C GLY A 176 -16.07 -14.29 11.94
N LYS A 177 -17.01 -14.17 11.00
CA LYS A 177 -17.04 -14.91 9.73
C LYS A 177 -17.04 -14.01 8.51
N VAL A 178 -16.37 -14.45 7.46
CA VAL A 178 -16.29 -13.73 6.18
C VAL A 178 -17.43 -14.20 5.25
N PRO A 179 -18.30 -13.33 4.73
CA PRO A 179 -19.39 -13.76 3.85
C PRO A 179 -18.90 -14.45 2.58
N ARG A 180 -19.56 -15.57 2.21
CA ARG A 180 -19.29 -16.31 0.97
C ARG A 180 -20.20 -15.84 -0.17
N SER A 181 -19.72 -16.00 -1.40
CA SER A 181 -20.51 -15.85 -2.63
C SER A 181 -21.04 -17.21 -3.13
N ASP A 182 -21.32 -18.13 -2.22
CA ASP A 182 -21.77 -19.52 -2.46
C ASP A 182 -23.23 -19.64 -2.93
N LYS A 183 -23.95 -18.52 -3.04
CA LYS A 183 -25.31 -18.42 -3.57
C LYS A 183 -25.42 -17.51 -4.80
N SER A 184 -24.31 -16.95 -5.26
CA SER A 184 -24.27 -15.97 -6.37
C SER A 184 -23.10 -16.23 -7.31
N TYR A 185 -22.24 -15.24 -7.58
CA TYR A 185 -21.17 -15.32 -8.58
C TYR A 185 -20.16 -16.44 -8.29
N GLY A 186 -19.85 -16.73 -7.02
CA GLY A 186 -19.02 -17.88 -6.66
C GLY A 186 -19.67 -19.23 -7.02
N LEU A 187 -20.98 -19.37 -6.78
CA LEU A 187 -21.76 -20.54 -7.18
C LEU A 187 -21.86 -20.66 -8.70
N TRP A 188 -22.19 -19.57 -9.40
CA TRP A 188 -22.34 -19.58 -10.85
C TRP A 188 -21.01 -19.89 -11.55
N ALA A 189 -19.90 -19.32 -11.08
CA ALA A 189 -18.56 -19.67 -11.56
C ALA A 189 -18.28 -21.18 -11.42
N LYS A 190 -18.63 -21.77 -10.27
CA LYS A 190 -18.51 -23.23 -10.04
C LYS A 190 -19.38 -24.03 -11.02
N GLN A 191 -20.65 -23.68 -11.16
CA GLN A 191 -21.59 -24.39 -12.03
C GLN A 191 -21.17 -24.31 -13.51
N ILE A 192 -20.64 -23.17 -13.95
CA ILE A 192 -20.10 -23.01 -15.29
C ILE A 192 -18.88 -23.90 -15.47
N ALA A 193 -17.97 -23.95 -14.49
CA ALA A 193 -16.79 -24.80 -14.56
C ALA A 193 -17.15 -26.29 -14.66
N GLU A 194 -18.15 -26.74 -13.90
CA GLU A 194 -18.69 -28.10 -13.95
C GLU A 194 -19.33 -28.41 -15.31
N LYS A 195 -20.21 -27.52 -15.80
CA LYS A 195 -20.87 -27.64 -17.11
C LYS A 195 -19.84 -27.72 -18.25
N GLU A 196 -18.84 -26.87 -18.20
CA GLU A 196 -17.77 -26.80 -19.19
C GLU A 196 -16.67 -27.84 -18.96
N LYS A 197 -16.69 -28.60 -17.86
CA LYS A 197 -15.66 -29.59 -17.50
C LYS A 197 -14.25 -28.98 -17.47
N VAL A 198 -14.12 -27.79 -16.89
CA VAL A 198 -12.85 -27.07 -16.70
C VAL A 198 -12.47 -27.04 -15.23
N THR A 199 -11.21 -26.74 -14.93
CA THR A 199 -10.76 -26.62 -13.53
C THR A 199 -11.45 -25.43 -12.87
N PHE A 200 -12.02 -25.67 -11.68
CA PHE A 200 -12.56 -24.64 -10.82
C PHE A 200 -11.64 -24.43 -9.62
N ILE A 201 -11.37 -23.18 -9.30
CA ILE A 201 -10.66 -22.75 -8.09
C ILE A 201 -11.66 -21.99 -7.22
N ASN A 202 -12.01 -22.55 -6.06
CA ASN A 202 -12.93 -21.89 -5.14
C ASN A 202 -12.21 -20.85 -4.28
N LEU A 203 -11.66 -19.83 -4.93
CA LEU A 203 -10.88 -18.77 -4.30
C LEU A 203 -11.68 -18.05 -3.21
N ASN A 204 -12.97 -17.81 -3.44
CA ASN A 204 -13.87 -17.18 -2.46
C ASN A 204 -13.85 -17.88 -1.09
N GLU A 205 -14.14 -19.18 -1.10
CA GLU A 205 -14.21 -19.99 0.13
C GLU A 205 -12.84 -20.17 0.76
N LYS A 206 -11.84 -20.54 -0.05
CA LYS A 206 -10.51 -20.89 0.46
C LYS A 206 -9.80 -19.68 1.05
N MET A 207 -9.92 -18.51 0.42
CA MET A 207 -9.38 -17.28 0.98
C MET A 207 -10.16 -16.82 2.21
N ALA A 208 -11.49 -16.99 2.25
CA ALA A 208 -12.28 -16.67 3.43
C ALA A 208 -11.85 -17.51 4.65
N LEU A 209 -11.56 -18.80 4.46
CA LEU A 209 -11.03 -19.65 5.53
C LEU A 209 -9.65 -19.19 6.04
N GLU A 210 -8.74 -18.79 5.15
CA GLU A 210 -7.44 -18.23 5.57
C GLU A 210 -7.60 -16.89 6.29
N MET A 211 -8.53 -16.04 5.84
CA MET A 211 -8.87 -14.79 6.53
C MET A 211 -9.39 -15.08 7.95
N GLU A 212 -10.34 -16.00 8.10
CA GLU A 212 -10.89 -16.41 9.40
C GLU A 212 -9.85 -16.98 10.35
N LYS A 213 -8.92 -17.78 9.82
CA LYS A 213 -7.79 -18.31 10.60
C LYS A 213 -6.88 -17.21 11.13
N LEU A 214 -6.70 -16.13 10.38
CA LEU A 214 -5.89 -14.98 10.80
C LEU A 214 -6.65 -14.05 11.76
N GLY A 215 -7.96 -13.93 11.58
CA GLY A 215 -8.84 -13.06 12.36
C GLY A 215 -8.94 -11.64 11.79
N GLU A 216 -10.08 -10.98 12.06
CA GLU A 216 -10.44 -9.67 11.49
C GLU A 216 -9.38 -8.59 11.75
N GLU A 217 -8.86 -8.50 12.98
CA GLU A 217 -7.85 -7.50 13.35
C GLU A 217 -6.56 -7.61 12.52
N LYS A 218 -6.15 -8.83 12.15
CA LYS A 218 -4.96 -9.05 11.34
C LYS A 218 -5.23 -8.84 9.84
N ILE A 219 -6.47 -9.00 9.41
CA ILE A 219 -6.86 -8.82 8.00
C ILE A 219 -7.11 -7.35 7.67
N THR A 220 -7.89 -6.67 8.50
CA THR A 220 -8.32 -5.29 8.30
C THR A 220 -7.17 -4.32 8.57
N GLY A 221 -6.77 -3.54 7.56
CA GLY A 221 -5.62 -2.62 7.61
C GLY A 221 -4.28 -3.27 7.23
N THR A 222 -4.23 -4.58 6.96
CA THR A 222 -3.01 -5.28 6.52
C THR A 222 -3.17 -5.97 5.17
N TYR A 223 -4.23 -6.76 4.98
CA TYR A 223 -4.53 -7.49 3.74
C TYR A 223 -5.60 -6.77 2.91
N PHE A 224 -6.53 -6.11 3.59
CA PHE A 224 -7.52 -5.18 3.02
C PHE A 224 -7.39 -3.83 3.71
N TYR A 225 -7.94 -2.79 3.10
CA TYR A 225 -7.98 -1.46 3.70
C TYR A 225 -9.20 -1.30 4.59
N LYS A 226 -9.10 -0.49 5.65
CA LYS A 226 -10.21 -0.28 6.60
C LYS A 226 -11.49 0.22 5.93
N LYS A 227 -11.35 1.00 4.85
CA LYS A 227 -12.45 1.64 4.12
C LYS A 227 -12.76 0.98 2.77
N ASP A 228 -11.95 0.02 2.35
CA ASP A 228 -12.13 -0.70 1.10
C ASP A 228 -12.17 -2.20 1.38
N HIS A 229 -13.39 -2.73 1.39
CA HIS A 229 -13.64 -4.14 1.67
C HIS A 229 -13.45 -5.03 0.45
N THR A 230 -13.22 -4.47 -0.74
CA THR A 230 -13.09 -5.25 -1.98
C THR A 230 -11.64 -5.34 -2.45
N HIS A 231 -10.89 -4.25 -2.40
CA HIS A 231 -9.53 -4.24 -2.93
C HIS A 231 -8.49 -4.61 -1.88
N THR A 232 -7.57 -5.49 -2.27
CA THR A 232 -6.49 -5.96 -1.41
C THR A 232 -5.27 -5.06 -1.45
N SER A 233 -4.50 -5.04 -0.35
CA SER A 233 -3.11 -4.59 -0.35
C SER A 233 -2.21 -5.61 -1.09
N ALA A 234 -0.92 -5.33 -1.20
CA ALA A 234 0.05 -6.29 -1.74
C ALA A 234 0.04 -7.64 -1.00
N LYS A 235 -0.10 -7.61 0.34
CA LYS A 235 -0.20 -8.83 1.16
C LYS A 235 -1.49 -9.59 0.89
N GLY A 236 -2.61 -8.88 0.72
CA GLY A 236 -3.90 -9.48 0.34
C GLY A 236 -3.83 -10.16 -1.03
N ALA A 237 -3.24 -9.49 -2.02
CA ALA A 237 -3.06 -10.02 -3.36
C ALA A 237 -2.17 -11.28 -3.36
N VAL A 238 -1.10 -11.30 -2.56
CA VAL A 238 -0.27 -12.50 -2.37
C VAL A 238 -1.02 -13.62 -1.68
N LEU A 239 -1.87 -13.33 -0.68
CA LEU A 239 -2.72 -14.34 -0.04
C LEU A 239 -3.69 -14.97 -1.06
N SER A 240 -4.35 -14.16 -1.88
CA SER A 240 -5.21 -14.68 -2.95
C SER A 240 -4.42 -15.54 -3.95
N ALA A 241 -3.24 -15.07 -4.39
CA ALA A 241 -2.39 -15.82 -5.31
C ALA A 241 -1.90 -17.16 -4.71
N SER A 242 -1.53 -17.18 -3.42
CA SER A 242 -1.10 -18.41 -2.76
C SER A 242 -2.24 -19.43 -2.63
N VAL A 243 -3.47 -18.97 -2.38
CA VAL A 243 -4.67 -19.82 -2.39
C VAL A 243 -4.90 -20.44 -3.77
N ILE A 244 -4.82 -19.65 -4.84
CA ILE A 244 -4.93 -20.16 -6.22
C ILE A 244 -3.87 -21.24 -6.49
N ILE A 245 -2.63 -20.97 -6.09
CA ILE A 245 -1.49 -21.89 -6.26
C ILE A 245 -1.69 -23.20 -5.49
N ASN A 246 -2.20 -23.14 -4.26
CA ASN A 246 -2.49 -24.33 -3.45
C ASN A 246 -3.60 -25.18 -4.08
N GLU A 247 -4.68 -24.54 -4.57
CA GLU A 247 -5.76 -25.25 -5.25
C GLU A 247 -5.28 -25.86 -6.59
N LEU A 248 -4.41 -25.17 -7.34
CA LEU A 248 -3.79 -25.72 -8.55
C LEU A 248 -2.92 -26.95 -8.23
N LYS A 249 -2.09 -26.90 -7.19
CA LYS A 249 -1.30 -28.06 -6.71
C LYS A 249 -2.17 -29.26 -6.39
N ALA A 250 -3.31 -29.04 -5.73
CA ALA A 250 -4.27 -30.08 -5.38
C ALA A 250 -5.11 -30.59 -6.57
N SER A 251 -5.13 -29.85 -7.68
CA SER A 251 -5.93 -30.19 -8.85
C SER A 251 -5.24 -31.19 -9.81
N LYS A 252 -5.98 -31.63 -10.82
CA LYS A 252 -5.45 -32.36 -11.98
C LYS A 252 -4.98 -31.44 -13.11
N ASN A 253 -5.06 -30.11 -12.94
CA ASN A 253 -4.71 -29.17 -13.99
C ASN A 253 -3.18 -29.17 -14.26
N PRO A 254 -2.73 -29.24 -15.53
CA PRO A 254 -1.31 -29.30 -15.86
C PRO A 254 -0.53 -28.02 -15.54
N LEU A 255 -1.18 -26.89 -15.29
CA LEU A 255 -0.53 -25.66 -14.84
C LEU A 255 0.31 -25.88 -13.55
N LYS A 256 -0.06 -26.88 -12.74
CA LYS A 256 0.69 -27.23 -11.52
C LYS A 256 2.16 -27.62 -11.77
N ASN A 257 2.47 -28.08 -12.98
CA ASN A 257 3.83 -28.49 -13.36
C ASN A 257 4.79 -27.30 -13.51
N TYR A 258 4.26 -26.07 -13.51
CA TYR A 258 5.05 -24.84 -13.58
C TYR A 258 5.19 -24.16 -12.22
N ILE A 259 4.63 -24.72 -11.14
CA ILE A 259 4.68 -24.09 -9.83
C ILE A 259 6.04 -24.34 -9.17
N LEU A 260 6.64 -23.28 -8.62
CA LEU A 260 7.89 -23.38 -7.87
C LEU A 260 7.69 -24.12 -6.53
N ALA A 261 8.67 -24.93 -6.15
CA ALA A 261 8.68 -25.60 -4.85
C ALA A 261 8.83 -24.58 -3.70
N ASP A 262 9.75 -23.61 -3.86
CA ASP A 262 10.05 -22.56 -2.89
C ASP A 262 10.07 -21.18 -3.58
N PRO A 263 8.89 -20.55 -3.75
CA PRO A 263 8.79 -19.27 -4.42
C PRO A 263 9.31 -18.13 -3.53
N LYS A 264 10.16 -17.27 -4.08
CA LYS A 264 10.61 -16.04 -3.40
C LYS A 264 9.62 -14.92 -3.69
N ILE A 265 8.82 -14.56 -2.69
CA ILE A 265 7.83 -13.49 -2.81
C ILE A 265 8.45 -12.15 -2.43
N VAL A 266 8.41 -11.20 -3.36
CA VAL A 266 8.86 -9.82 -3.19
C VAL A 266 7.65 -8.89 -3.20
N LEU A 267 7.45 -8.19 -2.08
CA LEU A 267 6.45 -7.13 -1.94
C LEU A 267 7.05 -5.77 -2.32
N PRO A 268 6.21 -4.77 -2.66
CA PRO A 268 6.66 -3.40 -2.86
C PRO A 268 7.37 -2.87 -1.61
N ALA A 269 8.51 -2.21 -1.81
CA ALA A 269 9.22 -1.55 -0.72
C ALA A 269 8.34 -0.44 -0.11
N LYS A 270 8.26 -0.43 1.22
CA LYS A 270 7.55 0.64 1.94
C LYS A 270 8.39 1.92 1.96
N LYS A 271 7.74 3.07 1.86
CA LYS A 271 8.40 4.34 2.19
C LYS A 271 8.54 4.46 3.70
N LYS A 272 9.64 5.06 4.16
CA LYS A 272 9.88 5.29 5.58
C LYS A 272 9.46 6.71 5.97
N VAL A 273 8.87 6.83 7.15
CA VAL A 273 8.51 8.10 7.80
C VAL A 273 9.26 8.16 9.13
N PHE A 274 10.34 8.93 9.17
CA PHE A 274 11.10 9.12 10.40
C PHE A 274 10.47 10.22 11.25
N LEU A 275 10.36 10.00 12.56
CA LEU A 275 9.93 11.03 13.51
C LEU A 275 11.11 11.38 14.40
N ILE A 276 11.56 12.63 14.41
CA ILE A 276 12.61 13.11 15.33
C ILE A 276 12.09 14.24 16.20
N GLY A 277 12.36 14.14 17.50
CA GLY A 277 11.85 15.08 18.48
C GLY A 277 12.15 14.67 19.92
N ASP A 278 11.36 15.23 20.83
CA ASP A 278 11.52 15.08 22.28
C ASP A 278 10.50 14.11 22.91
N SER A 279 10.31 14.20 24.24
CA SER A 279 9.38 13.35 24.99
C SER A 279 7.92 13.49 24.53
N THR A 280 7.52 14.63 23.97
CA THR A 280 6.15 14.83 23.48
C THR A 280 5.86 14.07 22.18
N MET A 281 6.89 13.48 21.55
CA MET A 281 6.79 12.63 20.37
C MET A 281 7.25 11.18 20.65
N ALA A 282 8.20 10.98 21.58
CA ALA A 282 8.81 9.69 21.90
C ALA A 282 7.86 8.70 22.62
N SER A 283 8.26 7.43 22.66
CA SER A 283 7.59 6.39 23.47
C SER A 283 7.89 6.47 24.97
N ASN A 284 8.95 7.20 25.37
CA ASN A 284 9.41 7.36 26.75
C ASN A 284 9.43 6.05 27.54
N ASP A 285 10.03 5.02 26.95
CA ASP A 285 10.19 3.69 27.54
C ASP A 285 8.86 3.04 27.97
N GLY A 286 7.76 3.40 27.31
CA GLY A 286 6.43 2.85 27.57
C GLY A 286 5.72 3.46 28.78
N ASN A 287 6.21 4.59 29.30
CA ASN A 287 5.57 5.27 30.43
C ASN A 287 4.14 5.75 30.06
N PRO A 288 3.08 5.21 30.71
CA PRO A 288 1.70 5.60 30.39
C PRO A 288 1.38 7.06 30.73
N ASP A 289 2.14 7.68 31.63
CA ASP A 289 1.99 9.09 32.02
C ASP A 289 2.74 10.06 31.10
N ALA A 290 3.50 9.53 30.14
CA ALA A 290 4.26 10.30 29.17
C ALA A 290 4.29 9.59 27.83
N VAL A 291 3.16 9.59 27.13
CA VAL A 291 3.05 9.07 25.77
C VAL A 291 3.21 10.22 24.79
N GLY A 292 4.22 10.15 23.93
CA GLY A 292 4.39 11.10 22.84
C GLY A 292 3.50 10.78 21.65
N TRP A 293 3.10 11.81 20.89
CA TRP A 293 2.17 11.68 19.76
C TRP A 293 2.69 10.77 18.65
N GLY A 294 4.01 10.60 18.52
CA GLY A 294 4.61 9.69 17.55
C GLY A 294 4.28 8.22 17.81
N VAL A 295 3.83 7.86 19.01
CA VAL A 295 3.37 6.49 19.35
C VAL A 295 2.04 6.15 18.69
N PRO A 296 0.95 6.92 18.85
CA PRO A 296 -0.32 6.66 18.17
C PRO A 296 -0.33 7.04 16.69
N PHE A 297 0.60 7.87 16.20
CA PHE A 297 0.61 8.33 14.80
C PHE A 297 0.47 7.24 13.71
N PRO A 298 1.10 6.05 13.81
CA PRO A 298 0.97 4.98 12.83
C PRO A 298 -0.48 4.50 12.62
N GLN A 299 -1.38 4.69 13.59
CA GLN A 299 -2.80 4.29 13.42
C GLN A 299 -3.54 5.11 12.36
N TYR A 300 -3.01 6.31 12.05
CA TYR A 300 -3.52 7.20 11.02
C TYR A 300 -2.75 7.08 9.70
N CYS A 301 -1.93 6.03 9.57
CA CYS A 301 -1.08 5.79 8.42
C CYS A 301 -1.50 4.50 7.71
N ASP A 302 -1.38 4.47 6.39
CA ASP A 302 -1.40 3.25 5.60
C ASP A 302 -0.10 2.47 5.81
N THR A 303 -0.07 1.70 6.90
CA THR A 303 1.09 0.88 7.26
C THR A 303 1.35 -0.28 6.29
N THR A 304 0.47 -0.51 5.30
CA THR A 304 0.76 -1.46 4.21
C THR A 304 1.78 -0.88 3.23
N ARG A 305 1.81 0.45 3.07
CA ARG A 305 2.69 1.18 2.15
C ARG A 305 3.80 1.98 2.83
N ILE A 306 3.65 2.32 4.11
CA ILE A 306 4.68 3.02 4.87
C ILE A 306 5.09 2.33 6.15
N GLU A 307 6.31 2.62 6.58
CA GLU A 307 6.87 2.26 7.88
C GLU A 307 7.15 3.55 8.66
N VAL A 308 6.51 3.70 9.82
CA VAL A 308 6.76 4.85 10.72
C VAL A 308 7.84 4.46 11.71
N ILE A 309 8.93 5.22 11.74
CA ILE A 309 10.11 4.96 12.56
C ILE A 309 10.27 6.12 13.54
N ASN A 310 9.77 5.93 14.76
CA ASN A 310 9.87 6.93 15.81
C ASN A 310 11.27 6.91 16.44
N LYS A 311 12.04 7.98 16.21
CA LYS A 311 13.40 8.20 16.70
C LYS A 311 13.47 9.35 17.70
N ALA A 312 12.32 9.93 18.07
CA ALA A 312 12.25 10.90 19.15
C ALA A 312 12.72 10.28 20.47
N ARG A 313 13.39 11.08 21.29
CA ARG A 313 13.90 10.63 22.59
C ARG A 313 13.56 11.63 23.69
N GLY A 314 13.08 11.09 24.82
CA GLY A 314 12.72 11.88 25.98
C GLY A 314 13.87 12.78 26.46
N GLY A 315 13.54 14.05 26.74
CA GLY A 315 14.48 15.04 27.24
C GLY A 315 15.53 15.55 26.25
N ARG A 316 15.43 15.23 24.95
CA ARG A 316 16.36 15.76 23.95
C ARG A 316 15.91 17.13 23.45
N SER A 317 16.88 17.99 23.20
CA SER A 317 16.76 19.25 22.45
C SER A 317 17.39 19.07 21.07
N THR A 318 17.31 20.08 20.20
CA THR A 318 18.04 20.05 18.93
C THR A 318 19.55 19.84 19.14
N ARG A 319 20.12 20.56 20.11
CA ARG A 319 21.53 20.45 20.52
C ARG A 319 21.90 19.05 20.97
N THR A 320 21.20 18.49 21.97
CA THR A 320 21.59 17.19 22.52
C THR A 320 21.32 16.05 21.55
N PHE A 321 20.33 16.19 20.67
CA PHE A 321 20.09 15.21 19.59
C PHE A 321 21.26 15.15 18.60
N VAL A 322 21.95 16.26 18.34
CA VAL A 322 23.22 16.26 17.58
C VAL A 322 24.36 15.72 18.41
N TYR A 323 24.57 16.27 19.62
CA TYR A 323 25.71 15.92 20.46
C TYR A 323 25.80 14.42 20.76
N GLU A 324 24.65 13.77 21.00
CA GLU A 324 24.57 12.35 21.31
C GLU A 324 24.63 11.44 20.06
N GLY A 325 24.85 11.98 18.86
CA GLY A 325 24.93 11.21 17.61
C GLY A 325 23.58 10.71 17.09
N LEU A 326 22.47 11.04 17.75
CA LEU A 326 21.12 10.58 17.38
C LEU A 326 20.70 11.09 16.00
N TRP A 327 21.13 12.30 15.64
CA TRP A 327 20.91 12.81 14.29
C TRP A 327 21.67 11.98 13.23
N ASP A 328 22.93 11.64 13.47
CA ASP A 328 23.72 10.85 12.53
C ASP A 328 23.17 9.44 12.37
N GLU A 329 22.67 8.81 13.45
CA GLU A 329 21.94 7.54 13.38
C GLU A 329 20.76 7.60 12.41
N VAL A 330 19.97 8.68 12.45
CA VAL A 330 18.80 8.86 11.57
C VAL A 330 19.23 9.19 10.15
N LYS A 331 20.12 10.17 9.99
CA LYS A 331 20.62 10.65 8.69
C LYS A 331 21.22 9.52 7.85
N ASN A 332 21.94 8.59 8.48
CA ASN A 332 22.57 7.46 7.79
C ASN A 332 21.55 6.42 7.28
N GLN A 333 20.30 6.47 7.74
CA GLN A 333 19.21 5.60 7.29
C GLN A 333 18.29 6.25 6.26
N LEU A 334 18.37 7.56 6.07
CA LEU A 334 17.54 8.28 5.11
C LEU A 334 17.87 7.86 3.68
N GLN A 335 16.83 7.67 2.88
CA GLN A 335 16.90 7.34 1.46
C GLN A 335 15.99 8.27 0.64
N PRO A 336 16.25 8.43 -0.67
CA PRO A 336 15.38 9.21 -1.55
C PRO A 336 13.90 8.83 -1.42
N GLY A 337 13.04 9.82 -1.26
CA GLY A 337 11.59 9.65 -1.11
C GLY A 337 11.10 9.20 0.27
N ASN A 338 11.99 9.08 1.27
CA ASN A 338 11.60 8.98 2.67
C ASN A 338 11.03 10.32 3.17
N PHE A 339 10.18 10.27 4.19
CA PHE A 339 9.69 11.45 4.89
C PHE A 339 10.38 11.57 6.25
N ILE A 340 10.58 12.80 6.71
CA ILE A 340 11.03 13.05 8.08
C ILE A 340 10.21 14.18 8.71
N LEU A 341 9.61 13.89 9.87
CA LEU A 341 8.87 14.85 10.69
C LEU A 341 9.79 15.32 11.81
N ILE A 342 10.00 16.64 11.90
CA ILE A 342 10.98 17.26 12.80
C ILE A 342 10.22 18.16 13.77
N GLN A 343 10.29 17.87 15.07
CA GLN A 343 9.65 18.69 16.11
C GLN A 343 10.53 18.79 17.37
N PHE A 344 11.02 19.99 17.67
CA PHE A 344 11.77 20.29 18.89
C PHE A 344 11.36 21.65 19.46
N GLY A 345 11.85 21.99 20.65
CA GLY A 345 11.63 23.29 21.29
C GLY A 345 11.46 23.20 22.81
N HIS A 346 10.83 22.14 23.35
CA HIS A 346 10.54 22.05 24.79
C HIS A 346 11.79 22.06 25.67
N ASN A 347 12.84 21.35 25.23
CA ASN A 347 14.10 21.21 25.98
C ASN A 347 15.15 22.24 25.56
N ASP A 348 14.94 22.94 24.45
CA ASP A 348 15.83 23.98 23.91
C ASP A 348 15.73 25.30 24.70
N ALA A 349 14.62 25.52 25.42
CA ALA A 349 14.34 26.73 26.20
C ALA A 349 15.21 26.94 27.45
N GLY A 350 15.93 25.91 27.91
CA GLY A 350 16.83 26.03 29.05
C GLY A 350 18.04 26.92 28.77
N ALA A 351 18.71 27.39 29.82
CA ALA A 351 20.03 28.01 29.69
C ALA A 351 21.05 26.98 29.18
N VAL A 352 22.03 27.45 28.40
CA VAL A 352 23.01 26.59 27.70
C VAL A 352 24.00 25.89 28.64
N ASP A 353 24.17 26.42 29.85
CA ASP A 353 25.06 25.96 30.91
C ASP A 353 24.33 25.26 32.06
N LYS A 354 23.00 25.13 31.98
CA LYS A 354 22.20 24.44 33.00
C LYS A 354 22.44 22.93 32.98
N GLU A 355 22.24 22.29 34.14
CA GLU A 355 22.26 20.84 34.32
C GLU A 355 21.53 20.10 33.17
N LYS A 356 22.14 19.02 32.69
CA LYS A 356 21.74 18.23 31.50
C LYS A 356 22.04 18.87 30.14
N LEU A 357 22.53 20.10 30.09
CA LEU A 357 23.08 20.77 28.89
C LEU A 357 22.17 20.74 27.65
N ARG A 358 20.86 20.94 27.88
CA ARG A 358 19.84 20.87 26.82
C ARG A 358 19.66 22.17 26.07
N GLY A 359 19.88 23.30 26.72
CA GLY A 359 19.62 24.62 26.13
C GLY A 359 20.42 24.86 24.86
N SER A 360 19.78 25.49 23.87
CA SER A 360 20.42 26.05 22.67
C SER A 360 20.37 27.58 22.71
N LEU A 361 21.18 28.25 21.89
CA LEU A 361 21.07 29.70 21.77
C LEU A 361 19.72 30.06 21.11
N LYS A 362 19.17 31.20 21.49
CA LYS A 362 17.86 31.66 21.01
C LYS A 362 17.99 32.24 19.60
N GLY A 363 16.98 32.03 18.76
CA GLY A 363 16.91 32.63 17.42
C GLY A 363 17.32 31.71 16.27
N ASN A 364 17.54 32.32 15.10
CA ASN A 364 17.85 31.66 13.82
C ASN A 364 19.18 32.11 13.19
N GLY A 365 19.94 32.96 13.88
CA GLY A 365 21.23 33.43 13.39
C GLY A 365 22.34 32.39 13.54
N ASP A 366 23.54 32.79 13.14
CA ASP A 366 24.73 31.93 13.16
C ASP A 366 25.55 32.11 14.46
N GLU A 367 24.97 32.71 15.49
CA GLU A 367 25.62 32.91 16.77
C GLU A 367 26.03 31.58 17.41
N THR A 368 27.18 31.59 18.05
CA THR A 368 27.72 30.44 18.78
C THR A 368 28.20 30.83 20.17
N GLN A 369 28.24 29.85 21.07
CA GLN A 369 28.80 29.99 22.40
C GLN A 369 29.58 28.73 22.77
N GLU A 370 30.80 28.90 23.27
CA GLU A 370 31.55 27.80 23.87
C GLU A 370 30.96 27.49 25.26
N VAL A 371 30.65 26.21 25.51
CA VAL A 371 30.21 25.70 26.80
C VAL A 371 31.17 24.60 27.25
N ILE A 372 31.66 24.71 28.48
CA ILE A 372 32.49 23.67 29.12
C ILE A 372 31.54 22.66 29.77
N ARG A 373 31.69 21.38 29.40
CA ARG A 373 30.89 20.28 29.95
C ARG A 373 31.49 19.78 31.28
N PRO A 374 30.72 19.03 32.09
CA PRO A 374 31.20 18.50 33.37
C PRO A 374 32.48 17.64 33.30
N ASP A 375 32.75 17.02 32.15
CA ASP A 375 33.97 16.23 31.90
C ASP A 375 35.18 17.09 31.45
N GLY A 376 35.03 18.42 31.42
CA GLY A 376 36.04 19.37 30.97
C GLY A 376 36.11 19.55 29.45
N SER A 377 35.33 18.80 28.67
CA SER A 377 35.26 18.99 27.22
C SER A 377 34.59 20.31 26.85
N LYS A 378 35.02 20.90 25.72
CA LYS A 378 34.45 22.13 25.17
C LYS A 378 33.48 21.78 24.05
N GLU A 379 32.30 22.38 24.08
CA GLU A 379 31.28 22.25 23.05
C GLU A 379 30.91 23.62 22.48
N ILE A 380 30.83 23.72 21.15
CA ILE A 380 30.29 24.91 20.48
C ILE A 380 28.78 24.73 20.33
N VAL A 381 28.02 25.58 21.01
CA VAL A 381 26.56 25.59 21.00
C VAL A 381 26.08 26.60 19.98
N HIS A 382 25.17 26.18 19.10
CA HIS A 382 24.56 27.03 18.08
C HIS A 382 23.15 27.49 18.49
N THR A 383 22.56 28.37 17.67
CA THR A 383 21.15 28.72 17.79
C THR A 383 20.22 27.56 17.47
N PHE A 384 19.02 27.58 18.05
CA PHE A 384 17.96 26.64 17.74
C PHE A 384 17.70 26.55 16.22
N GLY A 385 17.57 27.69 15.56
CA GLY A 385 17.33 27.75 14.12
C GLY A 385 18.47 27.17 13.29
N TRP A 386 19.73 27.31 13.74
CA TRP A 386 20.88 26.67 13.09
C TRP A 386 20.76 25.15 13.10
N TYR A 387 20.42 24.55 14.25
CA TYR A 387 20.24 23.09 14.33
C TYR A 387 19.03 22.61 13.50
N MET A 388 17.93 23.35 13.50
CA MET A 388 16.77 23.02 12.66
C MET A 388 17.14 23.05 11.17
N VAL A 389 17.85 24.09 10.72
CA VAL A 389 18.37 24.18 9.34
C VAL A 389 19.29 22.99 9.03
N LYS A 390 20.18 22.61 9.95
CA LYS A 390 21.05 21.43 9.78
C LYS A 390 20.24 20.16 9.51
N PHE A 391 19.23 19.87 10.32
CA PHE A 391 18.39 18.67 10.14
C PHE A 391 17.66 18.69 8.80
N ILE A 392 17.08 19.83 8.42
CA ILE A 392 16.31 19.97 7.19
C ILE A 392 17.22 19.80 5.97
N ARG A 393 18.34 20.53 5.93
CA ARG A 393 19.28 20.51 4.82
C ARG A 393 19.88 19.13 4.61
N GLU A 394 20.40 18.53 5.67
CA GLU A 394 21.04 17.21 5.57
C GLU A 394 20.01 16.10 5.24
N ALA A 395 18.75 16.24 5.66
CA ALA A 395 17.69 15.34 5.19
C ALA A 395 17.44 15.46 3.68
N LYS A 396 17.40 16.70 3.16
CA LYS A 396 17.24 16.95 1.71
C LYS A 396 18.42 16.45 0.90
N GLU A 397 19.64 16.57 1.42
CA GLU A 397 20.85 16.01 0.79
C GLU A 397 20.78 14.49 0.66
N LYS A 398 20.08 13.79 1.57
CA LYS A 398 19.77 12.35 1.47
C LYS A 398 18.56 12.04 0.58
N GLY A 399 17.95 13.05 -0.04
CA GLY A 399 16.74 12.94 -0.86
C GLY A 399 15.46 12.69 -0.06
N ALA A 400 15.49 12.87 1.27
CA ALA A 400 14.30 12.80 2.10
C ALA A 400 13.50 14.12 2.04
N ILE A 401 12.22 14.04 2.39
CA ILE A 401 11.26 15.15 2.35
C ILE A 401 10.98 15.60 3.79
N PRO A 402 11.57 16.72 4.25
CA PRO A 402 11.36 17.23 5.60
C PRO A 402 10.02 17.96 5.75
N ILE A 403 9.34 17.66 6.86
CA ILE A 403 8.13 18.33 7.33
C ILE A 403 8.42 18.79 8.76
N VAL A 404 8.51 20.09 8.95
CA VAL A 404 8.81 20.71 10.24
C VAL A 404 7.50 20.98 10.97
N LEU A 405 7.47 20.68 12.26
CA LEU A 405 6.35 20.96 13.15
C LEU A 405 6.86 21.83 14.30
N SER A 406 6.16 22.92 14.63
CA SER A 406 6.36 23.60 15.92
C SER A 406 6.07 22.64 17.07
N GLN A 407 6.71 22.80 18.23
CA GLN A 407 6.42 21.95 19.38
C GLN A 407 4.96 22.05 19.84
N THR A 408 4.41 20.95 20.36
CA THR A 408 3.07 20.92 20.96
C THR A 408 2.95 21.93 22.11
N PRO A 409 1.75 22.49 22.38
CA PRO A 409 1.56 23.38 23.52
C PRO A 409 1.63 22.58 24.83
N ARG A 410 1.94 23.30 25.92
CA ARG A 410 1.82 22.79 27.30
C ARG A 410 0.41 23.04 27.81
N ASN A 411 0.03 22.34 28.87
CA ASN A 411 -1.19 22.61 29.62
C ASN A 411 -1.05 23.86 30.51
N GLU A 412 -0.77 24.99 29.87
CA GLU A 412 -0.59 26.30 30.51
C GLU A 412 -1.61 27.26 29.91
N TRP A 413 -2.38 27.94 30.76
CA TRP A 413 -3.53 28.73 30.35
C TRP A 413 -3.46 30.18 30.87
N PRO A 414 -2.45 30.98 30.49
CA PRO A 414 -2.44 32.39 30.84
C PRO A 414 -3.67 33.10 30.28
N ASN A 415 -4.40 33.83 31.12
CA ASN A 415 -5.61 34.57 30.73
C ASN A 415 -6.67 33.68 30.04
N GLU A 416 -6.86 32.45 30.54
CA GLU A 416 -7.85 31.47 30.02
C GLU A 416 -7.64 31.06 28.55
N LYS A 417 -6.42 31.23 28.04
CA LYS A 417 -6.00 30.82 26.70
C LYS A 417 -4.76 29.94 26.77
N VAL A 418 -4.71 28.89 25.94
CA VAL A 418 -3.54 28.00 25.90
C VAL A 418 -2.31 28.80 25.48
N GLU A 419 -1.21 28.68 26.22
CA GLU A 419 0.02 29.39 25.88
C GLU A 419 0.53 28.95 24.50
N ARG A 420 0.72 29.92 23.60
CA ARG A 420 1.40 29.70 22.32
C ARG A 420 2.83 30.18 22.38
N ARG A 421 3.71 29.45 21.70
CA ARG A 421 5.13 29.82 21.54
C ARG A 421 5.38 30.43 20.16
N THR A 422 4.40 31.20 19.66
CA THR A 422 4.37 31.78 18.31
C THR A 422 5.62 32.58 18.03
N ASP A 423 6.02 33.50 18.91
CA ASP A 423 7.15 34.41 18.62
C ASP A 423 8.54 33.81 18.87
N THR A 424 8.63 32.54 19.30
CA THR A 424 9.89 31.87 19.65
C THR A 424 10.06 30.58 18.84
N TYR A 425 10.22 29.43 19.49
CA TYR A 425 10.52 28.15 18.86
C TYR A 425 9.52 27.73 17.77
N GLY A 426 8.25 28.16 17.84
CA GLY A 426 7.28 28.00 16.76
C GLY A 426 7.72 28.76 15.50
N ASN A 427 7.83 30.09 15.59
CA ASN A 427 8.30 30.92 14.48
C ASN A 427 9.75 30.61 14.05
N TRP A 428 10.66 30.27 14.97
CA TRP A 428 12.02 29.89 14.59
C TRP A 428 12.05 28.58 13.80
N SER A 429 11.18 27.62 14.12
CA SER A 429 10.99 26.41 13.32
C SER A 429 10.43 26.73 11.93
N LYS A 430 9.47 27.67 11.86
CA LYS A 430 8.92 28.16 10.58
C LYS A 430 10.01 28.84 9.74
N ILE A 431 10.78 29.75 10.30
CA ILE A 431 11.87 30.45 9.61
C ILE A 431 12.90 29.45 9.07
N ALA A 432 13.27 28.44 9.86
CA ALA A 432 14.17 27.38 9.40
C ALA A 432 13.58 26.57 8.24
N ALA A 433 12.29 26.23 8.31
CA ALA A 433 11.58 25.53 7.24
C ALA A 433 11.53 26.37 5.96
N ASP A 434 11.12 27.64 6.06
CA ASP A 434 11.05 28.56 4.93
C ASP A 434 12.43 28.76 4.28
N LYS A 435 13.48 28.97 5.09
CA LYS A 435 14.87 29.16 4.63
C LYS A 435 15.36 27.98 3.78
N GLU A 436 14.97 26.76 4.12
CA GLU A 436 15.36 25.55 3.42
C GLU A 436 14.28 25.04 2.46
N GLY A 437 13.17 25.76 2.27
CA GLY A 437 12.05 25.33 1.42
C GLY A 437 11.42 24.00 1.84
N ALA A 438 11.36 23.74 3.15
CA ALA A 438 10.67 22.58 3.73
C ALA A 438 9.21 22.91 4.06
N TYR A 439 8.40 21.87 4.23
CA TYR A 439 7.02 22.05 4.69
C TYR A 439 6.99 22.42 6.17
N TYR A 440 6.03 23.25 6.58
CA TYR A 440 5.82 23.64 7.97
C TYR A 440 4.38 23.40 8.41
N ILE A 441 4.21 22.87 9.62
CA ILE A 441 2.93 22.72 10.32
C ILE A 441 3.03 23.47 11.64
N ASP A 442 2.15 24.46 11.84
CA ASP A 442 2.00 25.13 13.14
C ASP A 442 1.19 24.25 14.11
N LEU A 443 1.79 23.14 14.52
CA LEU A 443 1.15 22.20 15.44
C LEU A 443 0.86 22.84 16.81
N ASN A 444 1.64 23.86 17.21
CA ASN A 444 1.44 24.58 18.46
C ASN A 444 0.09 25.26 18.46
N GLU A 445 -0.18 26.06 17.42
CA GLU A 445 -1.44 26.78 17.24
C GLU A 445 -2.61 25.80 17.06
N ILE A 446 -2.48 24.82 16.16
CA ILE A 446 -3.60 23.94 15.81
C ILE A 446 -4.02 23.08 17.01
N VAL A 447 -3.06 22.58 17.80
CA VAL A 447 -3.38 21.84 19.04
C VAL A 447 -3.93 22.78 20.11
N ALA A 448 -3.39 23.99 20.25
CA ALA A 448 -3.89 24.97 21.22
C ALA A 448 -5.37 25.30 20.97
N LEU A 449 -5.77 25.53 19.71
CA LEU A 449 -7.17 25.75 19.34
C LEU A 449 -8.08 24.56 19.69
N LYS A 450 -7.59 23.32 19.51
CA LYS A 450 -8.34 22.11 19.90
C LYS A 450 -8.47 21.98 21.42
N TYR A 451 -7.41 22.27 22.16
CA TYR A 451 -7.45 22.29 23.62
C TYR A 451 -8.44 23.34 24.12
N GLU A 452 -8.43 24.55 23.57
CA GLU A 452 -9.39 25.61 23.90
C GLU A 452 -10.84 25.20 23.64
N ALA A 453 -11.10 24.52 22.52
CA ALA A 453 -12.44 24.02 22.20
C ALA A 453 -12.91 22.92 23.18
N LEU A 454 -11.99 22.10 23.70
CA LEU A 454 -12.31 21.07 24.70
C LEU A 454 -12.47 21.64 26.12
N GLY A 455 -11.83 22.78 26.39
CA GLY A 455 -11.82 23.42 27.70
C GLY A 455 -10.78 22.83 28.66
N LYS A 456 -10.36 23.67 29.61
CA LYS A 456 -9.27 23.41 30.56
C LYS A 456 -9.44 22.13 31.38
N GLU A 457 -10.65 21.85 31.86
CA GLU A 457 -10.92 20.65 32.67
C GLU A 457 -10.74 19.35 31.90
N LYS A 458 -11.24 19.28 30.65
CA LYS A 458 -11.06 18.09 29.80
C LYS A 458 -9.59 17.93 29.41
N VAL A 459 -8.90 19.03 29.09
CA VAL A 459 -7.49 19.00 28.71
C VAL A 459 -6.60 18.61 29.89
N LYS A 460 -6.93 18.99 31.13
CA LYS A 460 -6.18 18.56 32.33
C LYS A 460 -6.05 17.05 32.42
N ALA A 461 -7.08 16.29 32.04
CA ALA A 461 -7.03 14.83 32.02
C ALA A 461 -6.05 14.25 30.99
N PHE A 462 -5.68 15.01 29.95
CA PHE A 462 -4.65 14.59 28.99
C PHE A 462 -3.25 14.62 29.56
N PHE A 463 -3.03 15.30 30.69
CA PHE A 463 -1.74 15.58 31.30
C PHE A 463 -1.67 14.97 32.70
N PRO A 464 -1.49 13.64 32.82
CA PRO A 464 -1.71 12.91 34.07
C PRO A 464 -0.72 13.26 35.18
N LYS A 465 0.48 13.74 34.82
CA LYS A 465 1.58 13.96 35.77
C LYS A 465 2.05 15.41 35.84
N ASP A 466 2.24 16.06 34.70
CA ASP A 466 2.76 17.42 34.60
C ASP A 466 2.15 18.15 33.41
N HIS A 467 2.45 19.44 33.26
CA HIS A 467 1.87 20.29 32.21
C HIS A 467 2.49 20.08 30.81
N THR A 468 3.43 19.16 30.62
CA THR A 468 4.14 18.95 29.34
C THR A 468 3.86 17.58 28.73
N HIS A 469 3.84 16.52 29.55
CA HIS A 469 3.71 15.15 29.09
C HIS A 469 2.25 14.71 29.05
N THR A 470 1.80 14.32 27.86
CA THR A 470 0.46 13.76 27.67
C THR A 470 0.41 12.28 28.03
N GLY A 471 -0.74 11.79 28.52
CA GLY A 471 -1.11 10.38 28.46
C GLY A 471 -1.58 9.97 27.07
N LEU A 472 -2.03 8.72 26.90
CA LEU A 472 -2.41 8.17 25.60
C LEU A 472 -3.53 8.96 24.89
N GLU A 473 -4.55 9.44 25.62
CA GLU A 473 -5.67 10.20 25.04
C GLU A 473 -5.19 11.52 24.42
N GLY A 474 -4.37 12.29 25.15
CA GLY A 474 -3.77 13.54 24.66
C GLY A 474 -2.80 13.31 23.49
N ALA A 475 -1.95 12.27 23.60
CA ALA A 475 -1.03 11.88 22.53
C ALA A 475 -1.79 11.51 21.25
N THR A 476 -2.91 10.82 21.39
CA THR A 476 -3.78 10.40 20.28
C THR A 476 -4.43 11.61 19.61
N LEU A 477 -4.94 12.58 20.37
CA LEU A 477 -5.46 13.84 19.82
C LEU A 477 -4.38 14.61 19.04
N ASN A 478 -3.17 14.70 19.60
CA ASN A 478 -2.05 15.39 18.96
C ASN A 478 -1.65 14.67 17.66
N ALA A 479 -1.57 13.34 17.66
CA ALA A 479 -1.27 12.55 16.49
C ALA A 479 -2.33 12.65 15.38
N LEU A 480 -3.62 12.65 15.76
CA LEU A 480 -4.71 12.91 14.83
C LEU A 480 -4.57 14.29 14.19
N THR A 481 -4.22 15.29 15.00
CA THR A 481 -4.01 16.66 14.54
C THR A 481 -2.85 16.77 13.55
N VAL A 482 -1.76 16.05 13.79
CA VAL A 482 -0.66 15.93 12.82
C VAL A 482 -1.14 15.29 11.51
N ALA A 483 -1.86 14.17 11.58
CA ALA A 483 -2.39 13.48 10.41
C ALA A 483 -3.33 14.37 9.58
N GLU A 484 -4.27 15.06 10.24
CA GLU A 484 -5.18 16.02 9.60
C GLU A 484 -4.43 17.18 8.94
N SER A 485 -3.36 17.66 9.58
CA SER A 485 -2.53 18.73 9.05
C SER A 485 -1.77 18.29 7.81
N ILE A 486 -1.18 17.09 7.82
CA ILE A 486 -0.51 16.51 6.64
C ILE A 486 -1.46 16.38 5.46
N LYS A 487 -2.73 15.96 5.69
CA LYS A 487 -3.75 15.89 4.63
C LYS A 487 -4.00 17.22 3.92
N LYS A 488 -3.76 18.35 4.58
CA LYS A 488 -3.95 19.70 4.02
C LYS A 488 -2.75 20.17 3.19
N ILE A 489 -1.59 19.53 3.30
CA ILE A 489 -0.39 19.88 2.53
C ILE A 489 -0.49 19.29 1.12
N LYS A 490 -0.82 20.13 0.12
CA LYS A 490 -1.16 19.68 -1.23
C LYS A 490 -0.05 18.89 -1.94
N GLU A 491 1.21 19.20 -1.68
CA GLU A 491 2.34 18.73 -2.51
C GLU A 491 3.34 17.83 -1.78
N CYS A 492 3.18 17.58 -0.48
CA CYS A 492 4.18 16.82 0.28
C CYS A 492 4.25 15.33 -0.06
N GLY A 493 3.27 14.76 -0.78
CA GLY A 493 3.19 13.32 -1.08
C GLY A 493 2.86 12.40 0.12
N LEU A 494 3.19 12.79 1.35
CA LEU A 494 2.87 11.99 2.55
C LEU A 494 1.35 11.86 2.77
N LYS A 495 0.56 12.87 2.36
CA LYS A 495 -0.91 12.88 2.46
C LYS A 495 -1.57 11.63 1.86
N ASP A 496 -0.97 11.00 0.86
CA ASP A 496 -1.53 9.83 0.16
C ASP A 496 -1.40 8.54 0.96
N TYR A 497 -0.66 8.59 2.07
CA TYR A 497 -0.46 7.50 3.03
C TYR A 497 -1.14 7.77 4.38
N ILE A 498 -1.90 8.85 4.50
CA ILE A 498 -2.66 9.16 5.73
C ILE A 498 -4.08 8.59 5.62
N GLU A 499 -4.51 7.84 6.62
CA GLU A 499 -5.83 7.22 6.75
C GLU A 499 -6.51 7.68 8.04
N ILE A 500 -7.41 8.66 7.92
CA ILE A 500 -8.20 9.17 9.06
C ILE A 500 -9.63 8.65 8.88
N ALA A 501 -10.25 8.14 9.94
CA ALA A 501 -11.67 7.81 9.95
C ALA A 501 -12.48 9.08 9.59
N LYS A 502 -13.50 8.93 8.73
CA LYS A 502 -14.36 10.06 8.39
C LYS A 502 -15.44 10.20 9.44
#